data_AF-A0A5J5BZS6-F1
#
_entry.id   AF-A0A5J5BZS6-F1
#
_cell.length_a   1.000
_cell.length_b   1.000
_cell.length_c   1.000
_cell.angle_alpha   90.00
_cell.angle_beta   90.00
_cell.angle_gamma   90.00
#
_symmetry.space_group_name_H-M   'P 1'
#
loop_
_entity.id
_entity.type
_entity.pdbx_description
1 polymer ?
#
loop_
_entity_poly.entity_id
_entity_poly.type
_entity_poly.pdbx_seq_one_letter_code
_entity_poly.pdbx_strand_id
1 'polypeptide(L)'
;MKRTLGRQKSHLKWKRKLFAIFLLGFCFATLVLLETQYSRIKMFALSSSSFVQKPKIAFMFIARNRLPLVMVWDAFFQGDKENRFSIFVHSRPGFLLNKATTRSVYFLNRQVNDSIQVDWGEASMIQAERILLQNALMDPFNERFVFLSDSCIPLYNFSYTYDYIMSTSTSFVDSFADTKEGRYNPKMDPVIPVHNWRKGSQWAVLTRKHAEIVVKDDTVFPMFQWHCKRRSLPEFWRDHPLPVDASKEHNCIPDEHYVQTLLAHEGLEGEITRRSLTHSSWDLSSSKVRERRGWHPVTYKLADATPMLIQSIKDIDNIYYETEYRREWCTSKGKPSPCFLFARKFTRPAAHRLLNMSALGASFQ
;
A
#
# COMPACT_ATOMS: atom_id res chain seq x y z
N MET A 1 10.45 82.74 -22.82
CA MET A 1 10.02 81.65 -21.91
C MET A 1 10.32 80.26 -22.48
N LYS A 2 11.56 79.73 -22.41
CA LYS A 2 11.86 78.32 -22.79
C LYS A 2 12.94 77.62 -21.94
N ARG A 3 13.60 78.31 -21.00
CA ARG A 3 14.70 77.74 -20.17
C ARG A 3 14.25 77.08 -18.86
N THR A 4 13.04 77.33 -18.37
CA THR A 4 12.56 76.80 -17.07
C THR A 4 11.96 75.38 -17.15
N LEU A 5 11.43 74.94 -18.30
CA LEU A 5 10.84 73.60 -18.44
C LEU A 5 11.87 72.46 -18.52
N GLY A 6 13.08 72.72 -19.01
CA GLY A 6 14.13 71.69 -19.17
C GLY A 6 14.75 71.25 -17.84
N ARG A 7 14.92 72.19 -16.90
CA ARG A 7 15.51 71.93 -15.57
C ARG A 7 14.57 71.10 -14.68
N GLN A 8 13.25 71.32 -14.79
CA GLN A 8 12.24 70.57 -14.05
C GLN A 8 12.07 69.13 -14.57
N LYS A 9 12.15 68.90 -15.89
CA LYS A 9 12.16 67.55 -16.49
C LYS A 9 13.42 66.75 -16.12
N SER A 10 14.59 67.40 -16.06
CA SER A 10 15.85 66.77 -15.62
C SER A 10 15.78 66.32 -14.16
N HIS A 11 15.28 67.18 -13.28
CA HIS A 11 15.12 66.88 -11.85
C HIS A 11 14.10 65.75 -11.59
N LEU A 12 13.00 65.70 -12.35
CA LEU A 12 12.02 64.62 -12.26
C LEU A 12 12.59 63.27 -12.76
N LYS A 13 13.39 63.29 -13.84
CA LYS A 13 14.11 62.10 -14.33
C LYS A 13 15.14 61.60 -13.31
N TRP A 14 15.86 62.51 -12.65
CA TRP A 14 16.82 62.15 -11.61
C TRP A 14 16.15 61.54 -10.38
N LYS A 15 15.02 62.12 -9.93
CA LYS A 15 14.19 61.54 -8.85
C LYS A 15 13.64 60.15 -9.20
N ARG A 16 13.19 59.93 -10.44
CA ARG A 16 12.75 58.61 -10.91
C ARG A 16 13.89 57.58 -10.94
N LYS A 17 15.10 57.99 -11.35
CA LYS A 17 16.29 57.11 -11.31
C LYS A 17 16.67 56.74 -9.87
N LEU A 18 16.66 57.71 -8.96
CA LEU A 18 16.91 57.46 -7.53
C LEU A 18 15.87 56.52 -6.94
N PHE A 19 14.59 56.73 -7.24
CA PHE A 19 13.52 55.85 -6.78
C PHE A 19 13.67 54.42 -7.32
N ALA A 20 14.04 54.25 -8.59
CA ALA A 20 14.30 52.94 -9.17
C ALA A 20 15.50 52.23 -8.51
N ILE A 21 16.57 52.97 -8.18
CA ILE A 21 17.74 52.44 -7.46
C ILE A 21 17.34 51.99 -6.05
N PHE A 22 16.54 52.78 -5.33
CA PHE A 22 16.03 52.39 -4.02
C PHE A 22 15.13 51.13 -4.07
N LEU A 23 14.26 51.02 -5.08
CA LEU A 23 13.43 49.83 -5.30
C LEU A 23 14.27 48.58 -5.60
N LEU A 24 15.26 48.69 -6.47
CA LEU A 24 16.19 47.59 -6.76
C LEU A 24 16.99 47.18 -5.52
N GLY A 25 17.47 48.14 -4.73
CA GLY A 25 18.15 47.88 -3.47
C GLY A 25 17.25 47.19 -2.45
N PHE A 26 15.98 47.61 -2.35
CA PHE A 26 14.99 46.97 -1.49
C PHE A 26 14.67 45.53 -1.95
N CYS A 27 14.45 45.31 -3.24
CA CYS A 27 14.22 43.97 -3.80
C CYS A 27 15.42 43.03 -3.56
N PHE A 28 16.65 43.54 -3.74
CA PHE A 28 17.86 42.76 -3.48
C PHE A 28 18.01 42.43 -1.99
N ALA A 29 17.75 43.39 -1.09
CA ALA A 29 17.74 43.16 0.35
C ALA A 29 16.68 42.13 0.76
N THR A 30 15.47 42.18 0.18
CA THR A 30 14.44 41.16 0.44
C THR A 30 14.84 39.79 -0.07
N LEU A 31 15.50 39.71 -1.22
CA LEU A 31 15.99 38.44 -1.78
C LEU A 31 17.07 37.83 -0.88
N VAL A 32 18.01 38.64 -0.39
CA VAL A 32 19.05 38.22 0.55
C VAL A 32 18.44 37.80 1.90
N LEU A 33 17.41 38.50 2.39
CA LEU A 33 16.68 38.11 3.60
C LEU A 33 15.92 36.78 3.41
N LEU A 34 15.31 36.56 2.25
CA LEU A 34 14.67 35.29 1.89
C LEU A 34 15.68 34.14 1.79
N GLU A 35 16.82 34.36 1.12
CA GLU A 35 17.94 33.40 1.01
C GLU A 35 18.53 33.05 2.38
N THR A 36 18.73 34.04 3.25
CA THR A 36 19.27 33.82 4.61
C THR A 36 18.26 33.15 5.53
N GLN A 37 16.96 33.47 5.44
CA GLN A 37 15.91 32.75 6.13
C GLN A 37 15.77 31.31 5.62
N TYR A 38 15.80 31.11 4.30
CA TYR A 38 15.77 29.79 3.67
C TYR A 38 16.97 28.95 4.09
N SER A 39 18.18 29.53 4.07
CA SER A 39 19.40 28.88 4.54
C SER A 39 19.34 28.57 6.03
N ARG A 40 18.78 29.45 6.86
CA ARG A 40 18.53 29.17 8.28
C ARG A 40 17.52 28.04 8.47
N ILE A 41 16.41 28.01 7.75
CA ILE A 41 15.42 26.93 7.80
C ILE A 41 16.05 25.61 7.38
N LYS A 42 16.84 25.60 6.29
CA LYS A 42 17.57 24.43 5.81
C LYS A 42 18.61 23.95 6.84
N MET A 43 19.30 24.89 7.49
CA MET A 43 20.27 24.61 8.55
C MET A 43 19.60 24.13 9.85
N PHE A 44 18.40 24.62 10.19
CA PHE A 44 17.57 24.10 11.28
C PHE A 44 16.99 22.72 10.96
N ALA A 45 16.64 22.43 9.71
CA ALA A 45 16.27 21.10 9.25
C ALA A 45 17.46 20.12 9.25
N LEU A 46 18.68 20.62 9.03
CA LEU A 46 19.92 19.85 9.16
C LEU A 46 20.39 19.72 10.63
N SER A 47 19.97 20.63 11.50
CA SER A 47 20.38 20.73 12.91
C SER A 47 19.33 20.21 13.89
N SER A 48 18.14 19.79 13.42
CA SER A 48 17.26 18.95 14.23
C SER A 48 18.01 17.65 14.49
N SER A 49 18.38 17.44 15.75
CA SER A 49 19.26 16.38 16.25
C SER A 49 19.21 15.11 15.40
N SER A 50 20.38 14.63 14.98
CA SER A 50 20.58 13.31 14.41
C SER A 50 20.27 12.21 15.44
N PHE A 51 18.99 12.04 15.78
CA PHE A 51 18.50 10.70 16.00
C PHE A 51 18.66 10.03 14.64
N VAL A 52 19.56 9.04 14.54
CA VAL A 52 19.65 8.18 13.36
C VAL A 52 18.28 7.53 13.22
N GLN A 53 17.41 8.16 12.44
CA GLN A 53 16.03 7.74 12.33
C GLN A 53 16.03 6.46 11.49
N LYS A 54 15.73 5.35 12.16
CA LYS A 54 15.80 4.04 11.52
C LYS A 54 14.77 3.96 10.39
N PRO A 55 15.08 3.27 9.29
CA PRO A 55 14.12 2.99 8.23
C PRO A 55 12.84 2.40 8.79
N LYS A 56 11.70 2.83 8.27
CA LYS A 56 10.38 2.43 8.74
C LYS A 56 9.69 1.49 7.76
N ILE A 57 8.77 0.71 8.31
CA ILE A 57 7.77 -0.02 7.54
C ILE A 57 6.44 0.76 7.62
N ALA A 58 5.89 1.15 6.48
CA ALA A 58 4.54 1.67 6.36
C ALA A 58 3.54 0.52 6.32
N PHE A 59 2.72 0.39 7.37
CA PHE A 59 1.61 -0.54 7.43
C PHE A 59 0.35 0.14 6.88
N MET A 60 -0.10 -0.31 5.71
CA MET A 60 -1.19 0.29 4.96
C MET A 60 -2.40 -0.62 4.98
N PHE A 61 -3.45 -0.18 5.66
CA PHE A 61 -4.66 -0.96 5.88
C PHE A 61 -5.78 -0.50 4.95
N ILE A 62 -6.40 -1.47 4.26
CA ILE A 62 -7.66 -1.27 3.55
C ILE A 62 -8.79 -1.82 4.41
N ALA A 63 -9.71 -0.96 4.79
CA ALA A 63 -10.85 -1.30 5.64
C ALA A 63 -12.13 -0.71 5.07
N ARG A 64 -13.27 -1.39 5.23
CA ARG A 64 -14.56 -0.76 4.86
C ARG A 64 -14.94 0.36 5.84
N ASN A 65 -14.68 0.14 7.13
CA ASN A 65 -15.02 1.07 8.20
C ASN A 65 -13.97 1.03 9.33
N ARG A 66 -14.31 0.48 10.49
CA ARG A 66 -13.41 0.25 11.62
C ARG A 66 -12.49 -0.93 11.31
N LEU A 67 -11.33 -0.94 11.95
CA LEU A 67 -10.47 -2.11 12.02
C LEU A 67 -10.94 -3.00 13.20
N PRO A 68 -11.58 -4.16 12.96
CA PRO A 68 -12.14 -4.97 14.04
C PRO A 68 -11.06 -5.67 14.87
N LEU A 69 -9.85 -5.80 14.34
CA LEU A 69 -8.73 -6.54 14.92
C LEU A 69 -7.67 -5.64 15.58
N VAL A 70 -8.00 -4.37 15.88
CA VAL A 70 -7.06 -3.41 16.47
C VAL A 70 -6.37 -3.91 17.73
N MET A 71 -7.02 -4.74 18.55
CA MET A 71 -6.42 -5.27 19.78
C MET A 71 -5.16 -6.12 19.52
N VAL A 72 -5.10 -6.84 18.40
CA VAL A 72 -3.93 -7.63 18.04
C VAL A 72 -2.82 -6.74 17.50
N TRP A 73 -3.20 -5.73 16.70
CA TRP A 73 -2.26 -4.76 16.16
C TRP A 73 -1.69 -3.83 17.23
N ASP A 74 -2.46 -3.46 18.25
CA ASP A 74 -1.98 -2.70 19.40
C ASP A 74 -0.88 -3.47 20.15
N ALA A 75 -1.11 -4.76 20.43
CA ALA A 75 -0.12 -5.63 21.06
C ALA A 75 1.13 -5.82 20.18
N PHE A 76 0.96 -5.90 18.85
CA PHE A 76 2.07 -5.98 17.90
C PHE A 76 2.92 -4.71 17.90
N PHE A 77 2.31 -3.53 17.72
CA PHE A 77 3.02 -2.25 17.62
C PHE A 77 3.63 -1.79 18.94
N GLN A 78 3.07 -2.21 20.09
CA GLN A 78 3.68 -1.98 21.41
C GLN A 78 5.08 -2.59 21.53
N GLY A 79 5.41 -3.59 20.71
CA GLY A 79 6.75 -4.18 20.66
C GLY A 79 7.83 -3.27 20.09
N ASP A 80 7.48 -2.16 19.41
CA ASP A 80 8.47 -1.22 18.88
C ASP A 80 8.76 -0.07 19.85
N LYS A 81 10.04 0.15 20.12
CA LYS A 81 10.54 1.25 20.97
C LYS A 81 11.35 2.29 20.18
N GLU A 82 11.50 2.07 18.87
CA GLU A 82 12.48 2.78 18.05
C GLU A 82 11.83 3.60 16.92
N ASN A 83 10.51 3.74 16.93
CA ASN A 83 9.73 4.49 15.93
C ASN A 83 9.99 4.01 14.49
N ARG A 84 9.97 2.68 14.31
CA ARG A 84 10.31 1.97 13.07
C ARG A 84 9.12 1.64 12.19
N PHE A 85 7.97 2.27 12.42
CA PHE A 85 6.78 2.06 11.62
C PHE A 85 5.94 3.31 11.47
N SER A 86 5.08 3.28 10.47
CA SER A 86 4.00 4.24 10.27
C SER A 86 2.73 3.47 9.89
N ILE A 87 1.56 4.08 10.13
CA ILE A 87 0.26 3.45 9.88
C ILE A 87 -0.58 4.39 9.02
N PHE A 88 -1.14 3.83 7.95
CA PHE A 88 -2.07 4.51 7.05
C PHE A 88 -3.30 3.64 6.86
N VAL A 89 -4.48 4.24 6.87
CA VAL A 89 -5.74 3.51 6.72
C VAL A 89 -6.58 4.15 5.62
N HIS A 90 -6.96 3.36 4.64
CA HIS A 90 -7.98 3.74 3.67
C HIS A 90 -9.31 3.16 4.13
N SER A 91 -10.27 4.03 4.43
CA SER A 91 -11.62 3.67 4.85
C SER A 91 -12.64 4.20 3.84
N ARG A 92 -13.90 3.74 3.89
CA ARG A 92 -14.93 4.35 3.04
C ARG A 92 -14.99 5.88 3.24
N PRO A 93 -15.38 6.67 2.23
CA PRO A 93 -15.47 8.12 2.34
C PRO A 93 -16.31 8.57 3.53
N GLY A 94 -15.84 9.60 4.24
CA GLY A 94 -16.51 10.18 5.42
C GLY A 94 -16.32 9.39 6.73
N PHE A 95 -15.68 8.23 6.72
CA PHE A 95 -15.32 7.52 7.95
C PHE A 95 -14.03 8.08 8.56
N LEU A 96 -14.05 8.40 9.86
CA LEU A 96 -12.90 8.95 10.58
C LEU A 96 -12.47 8.02 11.71
N LEU A 97 -11.17 7.82 11.90
CA LEU A 97 -10.60 7.14 13.06
C LEU A 97 -10.29 8.14 14.17
N ASN A 98 -11.33 8.54 14.91
CA ASN A 98 -11.21 9.46 16.03
C ASN A 98 -11.53 8.75 17.36
N LYS A 99 -11.50 9.50 18.48
CA LYS A 99 -11.77 8.95 19.83
C LYS A 99 -13.15 8.29 19.97
N ALA A 100 -14.11 8.62 19.10
CA ALA A 100 -15.45 8.01 19.11
C ALA A 100 -15.51 6.69 18.31
N THR A 101 -14.57 6.44 17.39
CA THR A 101 -14.61 5.28 16.49
C THR A 101 -13.50 4.26 16.74
N THR A 102 -12.41 4.65 17.39
CA THR A 102 -11.33 3.76 17.80
C THR A 102 -10.87 4.05 19.23
N ARG A 103 -10.50 2.98 19.96
CA ARG A 103 -9.83 3.07 21.26
C ARG A 103 -8.31 2.88 21.16
N SER A 104 -7.83 2.44 19.99
CA SER A 104 -6.40 2.26 19.75
C SER A 104 -5.72 3.62 19.59
N VAL A 105 -4.64 3.83 20.34
CA VAL A 105 -3.77 5.00 20.20
C VAL A 105 -2.99 4.99 18.89
N TYR A 106 -2.67 3.80 18.37
CA TYR A 106 -1.89 3.66 17.14
C TYR A 106 -2.69 4.05 15.90
N PHE A 107 -3.98 3.71 15.86
CA PHE A 107 -4.88 3.98 14.73
C PHE A 107 -5.60 5.33 14.81
N LEU A 108 -5.44 6.09 15.90
CA LEU A 108 -6.06 7.41 16.02
C LEU A 108 -5.51 8.36 14.94
N ASN A 109 -6.42 8.97 14.19
CA ASN A 109 -6.15 9.91 13.09
C ASN A 109 -5.21 9.35 12.01
N ARG A 110 -5.27 8.03 11.75
CA ARG A 110 -4.46 7.38 10.70
C ARG A 110 -5.19 7.19 9.37
N GLN A 111 -6.45 7.60 9.27
CA GLN A 111 -7.16 7.55 8.00
C GLN A 111 -6.58 8.54 6.99
N VAL A 112 -6.49 8.15 5.73
CA VAL A 112 -6.13 9.04 4.62
C VAL A 112 -7.34 9.90 4.21
N ASN A 113 -7.10 11.15 3.87
CA ASN A 113 -8.16 12.16 3.67
C ASN A 113 -8.84 12.05 2.31
N ASP A 114 -8.16 11.49 1.32
CA ASP A 114 -8.54 11.35 -0.08
C ASP A 114 -9.16 9.97 -0.39
N SER A 115 -9.70 9.30 0.64
CA SER A 115 -10.30 7.98 0.50
C SER A 115 -11.48 7.96 -0.48
N ILE A 116 -11.59 6.91 -1.28
CA ILE A 116 -12.66 6.69 -2.27
C ILE A 116 -13.57 5.51 -1.91
N GLN A 117 -14.72 5.40 -2.58
CA GLN A 117 -15.52 4.18 -2.51
C GLN A 117 -14.80 3.05 -3.24
N VAL A 118 -14.69 1.89 -2.58
CA VAL A 118 -13.98 0.72 -3.11
C VAL A 118 -14.96 -0.43 -3.27
N ASP A 119 -14.97 -0.99 -4.46
CA ASP A 119 -15.80 -2.14 -4.82
C ASP A 119 -14.92 -3.35 -5.12
N TRP A 120 -15.42 -4.52 -4.75
CA TRP A 120 -14.64 -5.75 -4.87
C TRP A 120 -14.55 -6.22 -6.33
N GLY A 121 -13.32 -6.51 -6.77
CA GLY A 121 -13.02 -6.90 -8.15
C GLY A 121 -13.10 -5.75 -9.15
N GLU A 122 -13.06 -4.50 -8.69
CA GLU A 122 -13.01 -3.30 -9.53
C GLU A 122 -11.68 -2.56 -9.38
N ALA A 123 -11.33 -1.76 -10.38
CA ALA A 123 -10.09 -0.98 -10.38
C ALA A 123 -10.04 0.11 -9.27
N SER A 124 -11.17 0.40 -8.61
CA SER A 124 -11.20 1.25 -7.41
C SER A 124 -10.38 0.65 -6.25
N MET A 125 -10.18 -0.67 -6.20
CA MET A 125 -9.27 -1.29 -5.25
C MET A 125 -7.82 -0.85 -5.47
N ILE A 126 -7.33 -0.90 -6.70
CA ILE A 126 -5.99 -0.43 -7.08
C ILE A 126 -5.85 1.06 -6.77
N GLN A 127 -6.87 1.86 -7.06
CA GLN A 127 -6.83 3.29 -6.77
C GLN A 127 -6.68 3.58 -5.27
N ALA A 128 -7.39 2.83 -4.41
CA ALA A 128 -7.24 2.93 -2.95
C ALA A 128 -5.82 2.52 -2.49
N GLU A 129 -5.23 1.49 -3.09
CA GLU A 129 -3.85 1.08 -2.82
C GLU A 129 -2.84 2.17 -3.22
N ARG A 130 -3.04 2.81 -4.38
CA ARG A 130 -2.22 3.94 -4.85
C ARG A 130 -2.34 5.15 -3.93
N ILE A 131 -3.53 5.47 -3.43
CA ILE A 131 -3.76 6.53 -2.45
C ILE A 131 -2.99 6.26 -1.14
N LEU A 132 -3.04 5.01 -0.65
CA LEU A 132 -2.25 4.59 0.52
C LEU A 132 -0.75 4.79 0.29
N LEU A 133 -0.23 4.35 -0.86
CA LEU A 133 1.17 4.51 -1.22
C LEU A 133 1.57 5.98 -1.34
N GLN A 134 0.76 6.81 -1.99
CA GLN A 134 1.00 8.26 -2.12
C GLN A 134 1.18 8.91 -0.75
N ASN A 135 0.24 8.66 0.17
CA ASN A 135 0.30 9.19 1.53
C ASN A 135 1.49 8.62 2.32
N ALA A 136 1.80 7.33 2.16
CA ALA A 136 2.91 6.68 2.85
C ALA A 136 4.29 7.15 2.35
N LEU A 137 4.43 7.45 1.05
CA LEU A 137 5.69 7.90 0.45
C LEU A 137 6.12 9.28 0.94
N MET A 138 5.19 10.08 1.48
CA MET A 138 5.47 11.41 2.04
C MET A 138 6.41 11.38 3.26
N ASP A 139 6.45 10.27 4.01
CA ASP A 139 7.45 10.09 5.09
C ASP A 139 8.74 9.52 4.47
N PRO A 140 9.84 10.30 4.40
CA PRO A 140 11.09 9.89 3.75
C PRO A 140 11.75 8.69 4.43
N PHE A 141 11.33 8.31 5.64
CA PHE A 141 11.89 7.15 6.35
C PHE A 141 11.17 5.84 6.01
N ASN A 142 10.01 5.87 5.35
CA ASN A 142 9.25 4.66 4.98
C ASN A 142 9.91 3.88 3.83
N GLU A 143 10.73 2.88 4.12
CA GLU A 143 11.47 2.11 3.10
C GLU A 143 10.74 0.86 2.61
N ARG A 144 9.72 0.42 3.34
CA ARG A 144 8.91 -0.76 3.02
C ARG A 144 7.43 -0.45 3.20
N PHE A 145 6.60 -1.00 2.33
CA PHE A 145 5.17 -0.67 2.24
C PHE A 145 4.36 -1.97 2.25
N VAL A 146 3.68 -2.27 3.35
CA VAL A 146 2.96 -3.53 3.57
C VAL A 146 1.47 -3.28 3.41
N PHE A 147 0.83 -3.96 2.45
CA PHE A 147 -0.63 -3.96 2.31
C PHE A 147 -1.29 -4.98 3.23
N LEU A 148 -2.31 -4.55 3.95
CA LEU A 148 -3.08 -5.37 4.89
C LEU A 148 -4.58 -5.08 4.80
N SER A 149 -5.39 -6.09 5.11
CA SER A 149 -6.84 -5.94 5.26
C SER A 149 -7.21 -5.79 6.73
N ASP A 150 -8.40 -5.26 6.97
CA ASP A 150 -9.12 -5.28 8.25
C ASP A 150 -9.30 -6.65 8.94
N SER A 151 -8.95 -7.75 8.27
CA SER A 151 -9.08 -9.13 8.74
C SER A 151 -7.75 -9.89 8.81
N CYS A 152 -6.63 -9.19 8.60
CA CYS A 152 -5.28 -9.72 8.76
C CYS A 152 -4.83 -9.69 10.23
N ILE A 153 -4.03 -10.68 10.61
CA ILE A 153 -3.29 -10.72 11.88
C ILE A 153 -1.79 -10.90 11.61
N PRO A 154 -0.90 -10.33 12.44
CA PRO A 154 0.51 -10.73 12.48
C PRO A 154 0.67 -12.12 13.11
N LEU A 155 1.62 -12.90 12.62
CA LEU A 155 1.96 -14.23 13.15
C LEU A 155 3.10 -14.17 14.18
N TYR A 156 3.93 -13.13 14.10
CA TYR A 156 5.12 -12.93 14.94
C TYR A 156 5.10 -11.54 15.58
N ASN A 157 6.02 -11.31 16.53
CA ASN A 157 6.21 -9.99 17.11
C ASN A 157 6.79 -8.99 16.09
N PHE A 158 6.76 -7.71 16.47
CA PHE A 158 7.23 -6.62 15.63
C PHE A 158 8.71 -6.75 15.26
N SER A 159 9.59 -7.05 16.21
CA SER A 159 11.04 -7.11 15.94
C SER A 159 11.38 -8.15 14.89
N TYR A 160 10.84 -9.36 15.03
CA TYR A 160 11.04 -10.43 14.04
C TYR A 160 10.51 -10.01 12.67
N THR A 161 9.30 -9.44 12.63
CA THR A 161 8.66 -9.00 11.38
C THR A 161 9.45 -7.91 10.68
N TYR A 162 9.92 -6.93 11.45
CA TYR A 162 10.76 -5.84 10.96
C TYR A 162 12.07 -6.38 10.41
N ASP A 163 12.80 -7.18 11.20
CA ASP A 163 14.09 -7.72 10.79
C ASP A 163 13.98 -8.62 9.56
N TYR A 164 12.88 -9.39 9.44
CA TYR A 164 12.61 -10.21 8.27
C TYR A 164 12.42 -9.35 7.02
N ILE A 165 11.48 -8.39 7.05
CA ILE A 165 11.13 -7.54 5.90
C ILE A 165 12.31 -6.65 5.49
N MET A 166 13.04 -6.11 6.46
CA MET A 166 14.17 -5.20 6.22
C MET A 166 15.46 -5.92 5.79
N SER A 167 15.53 -7.26 5.94
CA SER A 167 16.73 -8.02 5.60
C SER A 167 16.96 -8.30 4.11
N THR A 168 15.95 -8.09 3.28
CA THR A 168 16.05 -8.28 1.82
C THR A 168 16.00 -6.94 1.10
N SER A 169 16.66 -6.86 -0.06
CA SER A 169 16.57 -5.72 -0.99
C SER A 169 15.38 -5.80 -1.94
N THR A 170 14.71 -6.96 -2.04
CA THR A 170 13.59 -7.21 -2.97
C THR A 170 12.24 -6.84 -2.38
N SER A 171 11.25 -6.59 -3.24
CA SER A 171 9.84 -6.61 -2.82
C SER A 171 9.33 -8.04 -2.69
N PHE A 172 8.36 -8.27 -1.81
CA PHE A 172 7.59 -9.52 -1.78
C PHE A 172 6.29 -9.32 -2.56
N VAL A 173 6.31 -9.78 -3.82
CA VAL A 173 5.16 -9.68 -4.73
C VAL A 173 4.91 -11.08 -5.25
N ASP A 174 3.78 -11.65 -4.85
CA ASP A 174 3.33 -12.91 -5.43
C ASP A 174 3.05 -12.70 -6.93
N SER A 175 3.71 -13.46 -7.81
CA SER A 175 3.65 -13.24 -9.26
C SER A 175 3.91 -14.53 -10.02
N PHE A 176 2.96 -14.95 -10.85
CA PHE A 176 3.04 -16.11 -11.73
C PHE A 176 2.23 -15.93 -13.02
N ALA A 177 2.55 -16.72 -14.04
CA ALA A 177 1.79 -16.72 -15.29
C ALA A 177 0.36 -17.25 -15.09
N ASP A 178 -0.63 -16.51 -15.60
CA ASP A 178 -2.06 -16.88 -15.53
C ASP A 178 -2.49 -17.65 -16.79
N THR A 179 -2.26 -18.96 -16.79
CA THR A 179 -2.48 -19.81 -17.97
C THR A 179 -3.81 -20.55 -17.97
N LYS A 180 -4.54 -20.57 -16.85
CA LYS A 180 -5.69 -21.49 -16.66
C LYS A 180 -7.06 -20.82 -16.80
N GLU A 181 -7.17 -19.53 -16.48
CA GLU A 181 -8.48 -18.91 -16.24
C GLU A 181 -8.94 -17.91 -17.32
N GLY A 182 -8.13 -17.66 -18.35
CA GLY A 182 -8.52 -16.79 -19.47
C GLY A 182 -8.91 -15.36 -19.05
N ARG A 183 -8.37 -14.87 -17.92
CA ARG A 183 -8.73 -13.57 -17.34
C ARG A 183 -8.18 -12.38 -18.13
N TYR A 184 -7.15 -12.61 -18.94
CA TYR A 184 -6.56 -11.58 -19.80
C TYR A 184 -7.56 -11.15 -20.88
N ASN A 185 -7.81 -9.84 -20.97
CA ASN A 185 -8.62 -9.23 -22.02
C ASN A 185 -7.71 -8.78 -23.18
N PRO A 186 -7.86 -9.32 -24.40
CA PRO A 186 -7.04 -8.94 -25.56
C PRO A 186 -7.05 -7.46 -25.92
N LYS A 187 -8.07 -6.69 -25.49
CA LYS A 187 -8.10 -5.23 -25.68
C LYS A 187 -7.03 -4.48 -24.89
N MET A 188 -6.34 -5.16 -23.96
CA MET A 188 -5.20 -4.58 -23.26
C MET A 188 -3.93 -4.55 -24.13
N ASP A 189 -3.89 -5.32 -25.22
CA ASP A 189 -2.82 -5.27 -26.22
C ASP A 189 -2.94 -4.01 -27.10
N PRO A 190 -1.84 -3.35 -27.51
CA PRO A 190 -0.44 -3.70 -27.23
C PRO A 190 0.13 -3.09 -25.94
N VAL A 191 -0.66 -2.32 -25.18
CA VAL A 191 -0.16 -1.59 -23.99
C VAL A 191 0.29 -2.56 -22.90
N ILE A 192 -0.49 -3.60 -22.62
CA ILE A 192 -0.11 -4.70 -21.74
C ILE A 192 -0.11 -5.97 -22.59
N PRO A 193 1.02 -6.34 -23.19
CA PRO A 193 1.12 -7.59 -23.92
C PRO A 193 0.82 -8.79 -23.02
N VAL A 194 0.25 -9.85 -23.60
CA VAL A 194 -0.15 -11.06 -22.84
C VAL A 194 1.02 -11.71 -22.08
N HIS A 195 2.27 -11.59 -22.56
CA HIS A 195 3.44 -12.16 -21.88
C HIS A 195 3.83 -11.40 -20.61
N ASN A 196 3.40 -10.13 -20.46
CA ASN A 196 3.55 -9.33 -19.24
C ASN A 196 2.38 -9.54 -18.27
N TRP A 197 1.32 -10.24 -18.68
CA TRP A 197 0.18 -10.53 -17.81
C TRP A 197 0.58 -11.49 -16.69
N ARG A 198 0.53 -10.99 -15.45
CA ARG A 198 0.86 -11.76 -14.25
C ARG A 198 -0.31 -11.79 -13.28
N LYS A 199 -0.39 -12.87 -12.49
CA LYS A 199 -1.33 -13.06 -11.39
C LYS A 199 -0.60 -13.24 -10.07
N GLY A 200 -1.23 -12.85 -8.98
CA GLY A 200 -0.79 -13.17 -7.64
C GLY A 200 -1.72 -12.61 -6.57
N SER A 201 -1.25 -12.61 -5.33
CA SER A 201 -1.94 -12.00 -4.20
C SER A 201 -1.99 -10.48 -4.31
N GLN A 202 -3.15 -9.90 -3.93
CA GLN A 202 -3.28 -8.46 -3.60
C GLN A 202 -2.28 -8.02 -2.51
N TRP A 203 -1.95 -8.91 -1.57
CA TRP A 203 -1.18 -8.55 -0.38
C TRP A 203 0.32 -8.59 -0.67
N ALA A 204 0.88 -7.44 -1.04
CA ALA A 204 2.30 -7.27 -1.33
C ALA A 204 3.05 -6.51 -0.22
N VAL A 205 4.39 -6.67 -0.22
CA VAL A 205 5.32 -5.80 0.49
C VAL A 205 6.26 -5.16 -0.51
N LEU A 206 6.15 -3.85 -0.71
CA LEU A 206 6.94 -3.12 -1.69
C LEU A 206 8.14 -2.42 -1.06
N THR A 207 9.26 -2.36 -1.79
CA THR A 207 10.31 -1.37 -1.56
C THR A 207 9.83 0.02 -1.95
N ARG A 208 10.51 1.07 -1.46
CA ARG A 208 10.24 2.45 -1.88
C ARG A 208 10.27 2.63 -3.40
N LYS A 209 11.28 2.07 -4.07
CA LYS A 209 11.39 2.12 -5.55
C LYS A 209 10.11 1.61 -6.23
N HIS A 210 9.63 0.43 -5.85
CA HIS A 210 8.44 -0.16 -6.45
C HIS A 210 7.15 0.59 -6.06
N ALA A 211 7.06 1.10 -4.82
CA ALA A 211 5.96 1.95 -4.39
C ALA A 211 5.83 3.21 -5.25
N GLU A 212 6.95 3.87 -5.55
CA GLU A 212 6.96 5.06 -6.41
C GLU A 212 6.52 4.75 -7.85
N ILE A 213 6.96 3.62 -8.41
CA ILE A 213 6.54 3.17 -9.74
C ILE A 213 5.03 2.98 -9.80
N VAL A 214 4.45 2.27 -8.81
CA VAL A 214 3.00 2.06 -8.71
C VAL A 214 2.23 3.38 -8.64
N VAL A 215 2.76 4.37 -7.92
CA VAL A 215 2.10 5.68 -7.80
C VAL A 215 2.22 6.52 -9.06
N LYS A 216 3.35 6.43 -9.78
CA LYS A 216 3.65 7.20 -10.99
C LYS A 216 3.06 6.59 -12.27
N ASP A 217 2.62 5.33 -12.22
CA ASP A 217 2.07 4.64 -13.39
C ASP A 217 0.83 5.35 -13.97
N ASP A 218 0.92 5.71 -15.24
CA ASP A 218 -0.11 6.33 -16.07
C ASP A 218 -0.40 5.52 -17.34
N THR A 219 0.13 4.29 -17.45
CA THR A 219 0.02 3.43 -18.64
C THR A 219 -0.76 2.15 -18.36
N VAL A 220 -0.36 1.38 -17.35
CA VAL A 220 -0.94 0.07 -17.03
C VAL A 220 -2.27 0.25 -16.29
N PHE A 221 -2.33 1.14 -15.29
CA PHE A 221 -3.53 1.34 -14.48
C PHE A 221 -4.77 1.75 -15.31
N PRO A 222 -4.70 2.69 -16.28
CA PRO A 222 -5.85 3.00 -17.14
C PRO A 222 -6.38 1.79 -17.92
N MET A 223 -5.50 0.90 -18.38
CA MET A 223 -5.92 -0.32 -19.07
C MET A 223 -6.70 -1.26 -18.15
N PHE A 224 -6.27 -1.38 -16.89
CA PHE A 224 -7.05 -2.10 -15.87
C PHE A 224 -8.41 -1.44 -15.61
N GLN A 225 -8.47 -0.11 -15.54
CA GLN A 225 -9.73 0.61 -15.35
C GLN A 225 -10.73 0.34 -16.49
N TRP A 226 -10.25 0.31 -17.73
CA TRP A 226 -11.09 0.15 -18.92
C TRP A 226 -11.45 -1.30 -19.24
N HIS A 227 -10.55 -2.26 -19.01
CA HIS A 227 -10.68 -3.60 -19.59
C HIS A 227 -10.64 -4.76 -18.59
N CYS A 228 -10.08 -4.57 -17.39
CA CYS A 228 -10.08 -5.59 -16.35
C CYS A 228 -11.35 -5.45 -15.50
N LYS A 229 -12.41 -6.15 -15.91
CA LYS A 229 -13.70 -6.15 -15.22
C LYS A 229 -14.03 -7.51 -14.66
N ARG A 230 -14.54 -7.54 -13.43
CA ARG A 230 -15.06 -8.76 -12.84
C ARG A 230 -16.37 -9.14 -13.53
N ARG A 231 -16.63 -10.44 -13.66
CA ARG A 231 -17.91 -10.94 -14.16
C ARG A 231 -19.06 -10.53 -13.24
N SER A 232 -20.12 -9.99 -13.82
CA SER A 232 -21.33 -9.61 -13.09
C SER A 232 -21.96 -10.85 -12.42
N LEU A 233 -22.27 -10.76 -11.13
CA LEU A 233 -22.88 -11.86 -10.39
C LEU A 233 -24.38 -11.94 -10.67
N PRO A 234 -24.97 -13.15 -10.69
CA PRO A 234 -26.38 -13.29 -10.97
C PRO A 234 -27.38 -12.72 -9.96
N GLU A 235 -26.94 -12.01 -8.93
CA GLU A 235 -27.80 -11.39 -7.93
C GLU A 235 -27.80 -9.86 -8.08
N PHE A 236 -26.89 -9.32 -8.90
CA PHE A 236 -26.66 -7.90 -9.11
C PHE A 236 -26.98 -7.45 -10.56
N TRP A 237 -27.79 -8.21 -11.32
CA TRP A 237 -28.22 -7.87 -12.70
C TRP A 237 -28.87 -6.48 -12.81
N ARG A 238 -29.42 -5.95 -11.70
CA ARG A 238 -30.03 -4.61 -11.66
C ARG A 238 -29.00 -3.49 -11.67
N ASP A 239 -27.81 -3.72 -11.13
CA ASP A 239 -26.74 -2.73 -11.04
C ASP A 239 -25.81 -2.79 -12.26
N HIS A 240 -25.71 -3.96 -12.90
CA HIS A 240 -25.01 -4.16 -14.16
C HIS A 240 -25.85 -5.02 -15.11
N PRO A 241 -26.38 -4.43 -16.22
CA PRO A 241 -26.97 -5.23 -17.27
C PRO A 241 -25.93 -6.21 -17.78
N LEU A 242 -26.37 -7.42 -18.00
CA LEU A 242 -25.55 -8.49 -18.49
C LEU A 242 -25.28 -8.23 -19.94
N PRO A 243 -24.08 -8.57 -20.37
CA PRO A 243 -23.82 -8.59 -21.78
C PRO A 243 -24.75 -9.61 -22.45
N VAL A 244 -25.22 -9.21 -23.63
CA VAL A 244 -25.96 -10.04 -24.59
C VAL A 244 -25.19 -11.31 -24.94
N ASP A 245 -23.86 -11.31 -24.75
CA ASP A 245 -22.96 -12.42 -24.96
C ASP A 245 -21.93 -12.53 -23.82
N ALA A 246 -22.23 -13.40 -22.84
CA ALA A 246 -21.35 -13.65 -21.70
C ALA A 246 -20.05 -14.41 -22.07
N SER A 247 -19.89 -14.89 -23.31
CA SER A 247 -18.66 -15.56 -23.76
C SER A 247 -17.49 -14.58 -23.97
N LYS A 248 -17.79 -13.27 -24.03
CA LYS A 248 -16.80 -12.19 -24.18
C LYS A 248 -16.41 -11.53 -22.86
N GLU A 249 -16.98 -11.96 -21.73
CA GLU A 249 -16.59 -11.48 -20.41
C GLU A 249 -15.37 -12.24 -19.89
N HIS A 250 -14.25 -11.53 -19.74
CA HIS A 250 -13.08 -12.03 -19.03
C HIS A 250 -13.24 -11.72 -17.55
N ASN A 251 -13.30 -12.74 -16.68
CA ASN A 251 -13.44 -12.54 -15.24
C ASN A 251 -12.13 -12.05 -14.61
N CYS A 252 -11.81 -10.78 -14.83
CA CYS A 252 -10.57 -10.16 -14.41
C CYS A 252 -10.72 -9.53 -13.02
N ILE A 253 -9.78 -9.81 -12.11
CA ILE A 253 -9.77 -9.30 -10.73
C ILE A 253 -8.58 -8.34 -10.58
N PRO A 254 -8.78 -7.02 -10.73
CA PRO A 254 -7.68 -6.06 -10.91
C PRO A 254 -6.57 -6.13 -9.85
N ASP A 255 -6.96 -6.23 -8.58
CA ASP A 255 -6.08 -6.24 -7.42
C ASP A 255 -5.22 -7.52 -7.29
N GLU A 256 -5.58 -8.60 -7.98
CA GLU A 256 -4.79 -9.84 -8.04
C GLU A 256 -3.80 -9.87 -9.22
N HIS A 257 -3.70 -8.79 -9.99
CA HIS A 257 -2.95 -8.79 -11.25
C HIS A 257 -2.11 -7.52 -11.49
N TYR A 258 -2.58 -6.37 -11.01
CA TYR A 258 -2.02 -5.07 -11.40
C TYR A 258 -0.56 -4.87 -11.01
N VAL A 259 -0.21 -5.02 -9.73
CA VAL A 259 1.17 -4.75 -9.26
C VAL A 259 2.16 -5.68 -9.93
N GLN A 260 1.81 -6.96 -10.08
CA GLN A 260 2.64 -7.97 -10.74
C GLN A 260 2.85 -7.63 -12.22
N THR A 261 1.77 -7.27 -12.91
CA THR A 261 1.78 -6.96 -14.33
C THR A 261 2.54 -5.67 -14.61
N LEU A 262 2.38 -4.65 -13.77
CA LEU A 262 3.15 -3.41 -13.86
C LEU A 262 4.66 -3.67 -13.71
N LEU A 263 5.06 -4.44 -12.69
CA LEU A 263 6.48 -4.75 -12.50
C LEU A 263 7.06 -5.62 -13.62
N ALA A 264 6.26 -6.52 -14.21
CA ALA A 264 6.65 -7.26 -15.41
C ALA A 264 6.78 -6.34 -16.64
N HIS A 265 5.84 -5.41 -16.81
CA HIS A 265 5.85 -4.40 -17.88
C HIS A 265 7.10 -3.51 -17.82
N GLU A 266 7.53 -3.14 -16.61
CA GLU A 266 8.74 -2.34 -16.37
C GLU A 266 10.04 -3.18 -16.42
N GLY A 267 9.96 -4.50 -16.63
CA GLY A 267 11.13 -5.39 -16.65
C GLY A 267 11.78 -5.63 -15.28
N LEU A 268 11.03 -5.46 -14.19
CA LEU A 268 11.51 -5.50 -12.81
C LEU A 268 11.24 -6.84 -12.09
N GLU A 269 10.91 -7.89 -12.83
CA GLU A 269 10.66 -9.22 -12.24
C GLU A 269 11.88 -9.79 -11.50
N GLY A 270 13.09 -9.36 -11.87
CA GLY A 270 14.33 -9.72 -11.16
C GLY A 270 14.50 -9.06 -9.79
N GLU A 271 13.70 -8.04 -9.47
CA GLU A 271 13.78 -7.28 -8.21
C GLU A 271 12.71 -7.70 -7.18
N ILE A 272 11.95 -8.75 -7.48
CA ILE A 272 10.92 -9.28 -6.59
C ILE A 272 11.24 -10.69 -6.13
N THR A 273 10.94 -10.98 -4.87
CA THR A 273 10.72 -12.34 -4.39
C THR A 273 9.28 -12.70 -4.74
N ARG A 274 9.12 -13.71 -5.61
CA ARG A 274 7.84 -14.08 -6.26
C ARG A 274 6.91 -14.84 -5.33
N ARG A 275 6.56 -14.22 -4.20
CA ARG A 275 5.62 -14.69 -3.17
C ARG A 275 5.09 -13.55 -2.30
N SER A 276 3.95 -13.79 -1.65
CA SER A 276 3.40 -12.91 -0.62
C SER A 276 3.91 -13.32 0.78
N LEU A 277 3.94 -12.35 1.71
CA LEU A 277 4.14 -12.62 3.14
C LEU A 277 2.82 -12.83 3.91
N THR A 278 1.68 -12.82 3.21
CA THR A 278 0.35 -12.95 3.82
C THR A 278 -0.31 -14.28 3.43
N HIS A 279 -0.45 -15.18 4.39
CA HIS A 279 -1.13 -16.45 4.19
C HIS A 279 -2.65 -16.25 4.02
N SER A 280 -3.22 -16.86 2.98
CA SER A 280 -4.67 -16.98 2.76
C SER A 280 -5.02 -18.45 2.48
N SER A 281 -5.96 -19.01 3.24
CA SER A 281 -6.44 -20.38 2.98
C SER A 281 -7.58 -20.38 1.97
N TRP A 282 -7.42 -21.12 0.88
CA TRP A 282 -8.38 -21.24 -0.21
C TRP A 282 -9.00 -22.65 -0.25
N ASP A 283 -9.58 -23.09 0.87
CA ASP A 283 -10.38 -24.30 0.88
C ASP A 283 -11.68 -24.09 0.07
N LEU A 284 -11.81 -24.80 -1.06
CA LEU A 284 -12.96 -24.73 -1.97
C LEU A 284 -14.28 -25.19 -1.32
N SER A 285 -14.23 -25.92 -0.20
CA SER A 285 -15.41 -26.35 0.56
C SER A 285 -16.02 -25.24 1.43
N SER A 286 -15.30 -24.12 1.60
CA SER A 286 -15.64 -23.07 2.57
C SER A 286 -16.85 -22.21 2.21
N SER A 287 -17.26 -22.17 0.93
CA SER A 287 -18.52 -21.54 0.51
C SER A 287 -19.64 -22.58 0.32
N LYS A 288 -20.73 -22.38 1.06
CA LYS A 288 -21.99 -23.14 0.89
C LYS A 288 -22.67 -22.87 -0.46
N VAL A 289 -22.44 -21.67 -1.04
CA VAL A 289 -22.95 -21.26 -2.35
C VAL A 289 -21.94 -21.70 -3.41
N ARG A 290 -22.34 -22.56 -4.36
CA ARG A 290 -21.44 -23.16 -5.36
C ARG A 290 -20.77 -22.09 -6.22
N GLU A 291 -21.51 -21.04 -6.57
CA GLU A 291 -21.10 -19.92 -7.42
C GLU A 291 -20.07 -19.00 -6.75
N ARG A 292 -19.93 -19.06 -5.42
CA ARG A 292 -18.99 -18.24 -4.63
C ARG A 292 -17.76 -19.02 -4.13
N ARG A 293 -17.64 -20.31 -4.49
CA ARG A 293 -16.47 -21.13 -4.12
C ARG A 293 -15.22 -20.58 -4.82
N GLY A 294 -14.16 -20.36 -4.06
CA GLY A 294 -12.90 -19.83 -4.58
C GLY A 294 -12.88 -18.31 -4.81
N TRP A 295 -13.94 -17.58 -4.44
CA TRP A 295 -13.98 -16.10 -4.58
C TRP A 295 -13.41 -15.38 -3.36
N HIS A 296 -13.50 -16.03 -2.20
CA HIS A 296 -12.94 -15.53 -0.94
C HIS A 296 -12.23 -16.65 -0.20
N PRO A 297 -11.11 -16.34 0.49
CA PRO A 297 -10.46 -17.30 1.34
C PRO A 297 -11.30 -17.57 2.60
N VAL A 298 -10.98 -18.69 3.25
CA VAL A 298 -11.56 -19.13 4.51
C VAL A 298 -11.49 -18.01 5.55
N THR A 299 -12.58 -17.83 6.29
CA THR A 299 -12.62 -16.94 7.45
C THR A 299 -12.61 -17.78 8.73
N TYR A 300 -11.49 -17.77 9.43
CA TYR A 300 -11.30 -18.46 10.71
C TYR A 300 -12.17 -17.83 11.79
N LYS A 301 -13.03 -18.65 12.38
CA LYS A 301 -13.93 -18.32 13.49
C LYS A 301 -13.30 -18.70 14.82
N LEU A 302 -14.03 -18.46 15.90
CA LEU A 302 -13.58 -18.73 17.27
C LEU A 302 -13.12 -20.18 17.47
N ALA A 303 -13.83 -21.15 16.88
CA ALA A 303 -13.50 -22.57 17.01
C ALA A 303 -12.20 -22.96 16.29
N ASP A 304 -11.92 -22.32 15.15
CA ASP A 304 -10.76 -22.62 14.31
C ASP A 304 -9.46 -22.03 14.89
N ALA A 305 -9.58 -20.92 15.64
CA ALA A 305 -8.47 -20.18 16.26
C ALA A 305 -7.76 -20.95 17.37
N THR A 306 -6.87 -21.87 16.98
CA THR A 306 -6.06 -22.70 17.88
C THR A 306 -4.56 -22.40 17.73
N PRO A 307 -3.74 -22.66 18.76
CA PRO A 307 -2.28 -22.59 18.64
C PRO A 307 -1.73 -23.51 17.54
N MET A 308 -2.33 -24.70 17.37
CA MET A 308 -1.96 -25.64 16.31
C MET A 308 -2.19 -25.07 14.91
N LEU A 309 -3.30 -24.36 14.68
CA LEU A 309 -3.54 -23.66 13.42
C LEU A 309 -2.46 -22.60 13.15
N ILE A 310 -2.09 -21.82 14.16
CA ILE A 310 -1.05 -20.81 13.99
C ILE A 310 0.30 -21.46 13.72
N GLN A 311 0.62 -22.54 14.44
CA GLN A 311 1.86 -23.27 14.22
C GLN A 311 1.90 -23.88 12.82
N SER A 312 0.81 -24.49 12.33
CA SER A 312 0.79 -25.09 10.99
C SER A 312 0.97 -24.06 9.88
N ILE A 313 0.49 -22.81 10.06
CA ILE A 313 0.77 -21.71 9.12
C ILE A 313 2.24 -21.28 9.20
N LYS A 314 2.83 -21.24 10.41
CA LYS A 314 4.23 -20.88 10.64
C LYS A 314 5.22 -21.93 10.13
N ASP A 315 4.81 -23.19 10.09
CA ASP A 315 5.64 -24.30 9.62
C ASP A 315 5.74 -24.36 8.08
N ILE A 316 4.98 -23.53 7.35
CA ILE A 316 5.08 -23.46 5.89
C ILE A 316 6.40 -22.77 5.50
N ASP A 317 7.30 -23.55 4.88
CA ASP A 317 8.64 -23.13 4.46
C ASP A 317 8.80 -23.03 2.94
N ASN A 318 7.78 -23.39 2.16
CA ASN A 318 7.75 -23.26 0.72
C ASN A 318 6.34 -23.07 0.14
N ILE A 319 6.26 -22.53 -1.07
CA ILE A 319 5.01 -22.32 -1.82
C ILE A 319 5.14 -22.98 -3.19
N TYR A 320 4.11 -23.73 -3.60
CA TYR A 320 4.08 -24.39 -4.91
C TYR A 320 3.15 -23.65 -5.88
N TYR A 321 3.71 -23.20 -6.99
CA TYR A 321 3.02 -22.52 -8.08
C TYR A 321 2.72 -23.49 -9.21
N GLU A 322 1.49 -24.01 -9.22
CA GLU A 322 1.08 -25.07 -10.12
C GLU A 322 1.18 -24.68 -11.61
N THR A 323 0.87 -23.42 -11.96
CA THR A 323 0.90 -22.95 -13.36
C THR A 323 2.32 -22.87 -13.94
N GLU A 324 3.34 -22.79 -13.09
CA GLU A 324 4.74 -22.68 -13.48
C GLU A 324 5.56 -23.92 -13.12
N TYR A 325 4.93 -24.93 -12.48
CA TYR A 325 5.62 -26.07 -11.87
C TYR A 325 6.80 -25.65 -10.99
N ARG A 326 6.69 -24.50 -10.33
CA ARG A 326 7.76 -23.86 -9.56
C ARG A 326 7.50 -24.00 -8.07
N ARG A 327 8.54 -24.34 -7.30
CA ARG A 327 8.51 -24.31 -5.84
C ARG A 327 9.39 -23.17 -5.34
N GLU A 328 8.79 -22.26 -4.60
CA GLU A 328 9.47 -21.13 -3.98
C GLU A 328 9.82 -21.49 -2.53
N TRP A 329 11.10 -21.72 -2.26
CA TRP A 329 11.60 -22.00 -0.91
C TRP A 329 11.85 -20.69 -0.17
N CYS A 330 11.27 -20.54 1.01
CA CYS A 330 11.30 -19.29 1.74
C CYS A 330 12.60 -19.16 2.53
N THR A 331 13.34 -18.09 2.24
CA THR A 331 14.58 -17.77 2.93
C THR A 331 14.58 -16.35 3.46
N SER A 332 15.34 -16.15 4.54
CA SER A 332 15.66 -14.84 5.11
C SER A 332 17.14 -14.83 5.45
N LYS A 333 17.87 -13.81 5.00
CA LYS A 333 19.34 -13.70 5.15
C LYS A 333 20.08 -14.96 4.68
N GLY A 334 19.61 -15.58 3.59
CA GLY A 334 20.20 -16.79 3.01
C GLY A 334 19.96 -18.09 3.80
N LYS A 335 19.11 -18.07 4.84
CA LYS A 335 18.77 -19.26 5.64
C LYS A 335 17.30 -19.65 5.43
N PRO A 336 16.94 -20.94 5.55
CA PRO A 336 15.55 -21.38 5.56
C PRO A 336 14.74 -20.60 6.61
N SER A 337 13.53 -20.18 6.25
CA SER A 337 12.68 -19.37 7.12
C SER A 337 11.20 -19.59 6.78
N PRO A 338 10.27 -19.33 7.72
CA PRO A 338 8.85 -19.33 7.45
C PRO A 338 8.47 -18.42 6.27
N CYS A 339 7.49 -18.84 5.48
CA CYS A 339 7.02 -18.06 4.33
C CYS A 339 6.19 -16.85 4.71
N PHE A 340 5.36 -16.95 5.75
CA PHE A 340 4.33 -15.96 6.03
C PHE A 340 4.60 -15.22 7.33
N LEU A 341 4.43 -13.90 7.31
CA LEU A 341 4.48 -13.05 8.51
C LEU A 341 3.08 -12.61 8.96
N PHE A 342 2.11 -12.66 8.06
CA PHE A 342 0.72 -12.30 8.29
C PHE A 342 -0.20 -13.42 7.84
N ALA A 343 -1.42 -13.46 8.38
CA ALA A 343 -2.44 -14.40 7.94
C ALA A 343 -3.82 -13.76 7.90
N ARG A 344 -4.67 -14.28 7.01
CA ARG A 344 -6.07 -13.89 6.84
C ARG A 344 -6.94 -15.07 6.42
N LYS A 345 -8.26 -15.04 6.65
CA LYS A 345 -9.03 -13.97 7.30
C LYS A 345 -9.49 -14.39 8.69
N PHE A 346 -9.40 -13.51 9.67
CA PHE A 346 -9.82 -13.80 11.05
C PHE A 346 -11.00 -12.95 11.48
N THR A 347 -11.96 -13.57 12.17
CA THR A 347 -13.01 -12.83 12.88
C THR A 347 -12.46 -12.19 14.16
N ARG A 348 -13.15 -11.18 14.69
CA ARG A 348 -12.77 -10.55 15.97
C ARG A 348 -12.71 -11.57 17.14
N PRO A 349 -13.69 -12.48 17.33
CA PRO A 349 -13.57 -13.50 18.38
C PRO A 349 -12.38 -14.44 18.18
N ALA A 350 -12.08 -14.84 16.94
CA ALA A 350 -10.91 -15.66 16.62
C ALA A 350 -9.60 -14.97 17.03
N ALA A 351 -9.42 -13.72 16.60
CA ALA A 351 -8.25 -12.91 16.91
C ALA A 351 -8.08 -12.70 18.43
N HIS A 352 -9.17 -12.44 19.15
CA HIS A 352 -9.15 -12.28 20.61
C HIS A 352 -8.73 -13.57 21.32
N ARG A 353 -9.22 -14.73 20.86
CA ARG A 353 -8.80 -16.04 21.41
C ARG A 353 -7.30 -16.27 21.22
N LEU A 354 -6.77 -15.99 20.02
CA LEU A 354 -5.34 -16.15 19.72
C LEU A 354 -4.46 -15.22 20.55
N LEU A 355 -4.90 -13.98 20.75
CA LEU A 355 -4.20 -13.00 21.57
C LEU A 355 -4.12 -13.47 23.04
N ASN A 356 -5.22 -13.97 23.60
CA ASN A 356 -5.26 -14.48 24.97
C ASN A 356 -4.38 -15.72 25.18
N MET A 357 -4.17 -16.51 24.13
CA MET A 357 -3.32 -17.71 24.17
C MET A 357 -1.83 -17.41 23.95
N SER A 358 -1.43 -16.14 23.79
CA SER A 358 -0.07 -15.72 23.40
C SER A 358 0.45 -16.40 22.11
N ALA A 359 -0.46 -16.90 21.26
CA ALA A 359 -0.10 -17.68 20.07
C ALA A 359 0.56 -16.83 18.96
N LEU A 360 0.47 -15.50 19.06
CA LEU A 360 0.95 -14.52 18.08
C LEU A 360 2.33 -13.92 18.45
N GLY A 361 3.02 -14.49 19.45
CA GLY A 361 4.32 -13.99 19.89
C GLY A 361 4.27 -12.65 20.63
N ALA A 362 3.07 -12.16 20.95
CA ALA A 362 2.84 -11.07 21.89
C ALA A 362 2.49 -11.67 23.26
N SER A 363 3.41 -11.56 24.22
CA SER A 363 3.15 -11.85 25.62
C SER A 363 2.76 -10.56 26.33
N PHE A 364 1.63 -10.55 27.05
CA PHE A 364 1.41 -9.55 28.08
C PHE A 364 2.28 -9.94 29.29
N GLN A 365 3.22 -9.07 29.65
CA GLN A 365 3.75 -9.02 31.02
C GLN A 365 3.18 -7.80 31.70
#